data_AF-A0A1Q3JQN6-F1
#
_entry.id   AF-A0A1Q3JQN6-F1
#
_cell.length_a   1.000
_cell.length_b   1.000
_cell.length_c   1.000
_cell.angle_alpha   90.00
_cell.angle_beta   90.00
_cell.angle_gamma   90.00
#
_symmetry.space_group_name_H-M   'P 1'
#
loop_
_entity.id
_entity.type
_entity.pdbx_description
1 polymer ?
#
loop_
_entity_poly.entity_id
_entity_poly.type
_entity_poly.pdbx_seq_one_letter_code
_entity_poly.pdbx_strand_id
1 'polypeptide(L)'
;MLRSADQYRYVLEQPVVAPGGQIWNYNSGGTLLIEAVIAKAAGGALDDVASEFLLKPLGISNFAWTKNPKSGIPEVGGLRLCSRDLAKIGQLVVDGGICNGRQIVSQEWVKESTAAHIGPADLTYFYGYQWWLGRSLVEGREVPWICAMGHGGQRIFAVPSLDLVAVFTAGLYADAINGRLPLVLFNRYVLGAVASRD
;
A
#
# COMPACT_ATOMS: atom_id res chain seq x y z
N MET A 1 -3.89 -21.30 -2.68
CA MET A 1 -4.63 -20.07 -3.05
C MET A 1 -4.61 -19.80 -4.55
N LEU A 2 -3.50 -19.36 -5.16
CA LEU A 2 -3.46 -18.88 -6.57
C LEU A 2 -3.91 -19.90 -7.63
N ARG A 3 -3.78 -21.21 -7.36
CA ARG A 3 -4.19 -22.29 -8.28
C ARG A 3 -5.63 -22.77 -8.07
N SER A 4 -6.29 -22.30 -7.01
CA SER A 4 -7.66 -22.70 -6.67
C SER A 4 -8.67 -22.20 -7.70
N ALA A 5 -9.76 -22.94 -7.90
CA ALA A 5 -10.90 -22.49 -8.69
C ALA A 5 -11.71 -21.40 -7.96
N ASP A 6 -11.78 -21.50 -6.63
CA ASP A 6 -12.39 -20.50 -5.74
C ASP A 6 -11.33 -20.06 -4.71
N GLN A 7 -10.82 -18.84 -4.86
CA GLN A 7 -9.77 -18.33 -4.01
C GLN A 7 -10.31 -17.90 -2.63
N TYR A 8 -11.56 -17.43 -2.56
CA TYR A 8 -12.18 -17.03 -1.30
C TYR A 8 -12.46 -18.24 -0.42
N ARG A 9 -13.08 -19.29 -0.99
CA ARG A 9 -13.30 -20.56 -0.29
C ARG A 9 -12.00 -21.16 0.19
N TYR A 10 -10.97 -21.18 -0.66
CA TYR A 10 -9.65 -21.68 -0.26
C TYR A 10 -9.14 -21.01 1.01
N VAL A 11 -9.24 -19.67 1.11
CA VAL A 11 -8.77 -18.94 2.30
C VAL A 11 -9.64 -19.26 3.52
N LEU A 12 -10.96 -19.31 3.36
CA LEU A 12 -11.91 -19.57 4.46
C LEU A 12 -11.83 -21.01 5.01
N GLU A 13 -11.34 -21.97 4.22
CA GLU A 13 -11.14 -23.36 4.64
C GLU A 13 -9.81 -23.59 5.37
N GLN A 14 -8.92 -22.60 5.43
CA GLN A 14 -7.65 -22.75 6.14
C GLN A 14 -7.88 -22.75 7.67
N PRO A 15 -7.12 -23.54 8.44
CA PRO A 15 -7.18 -23.50 9.90
C PRO A 15 -6.83 -22.11 10.45
N VAL A 16 -7.62 -21.64 11.41
CA VAL A 16 -7.28 -20.43 12.18
C VAL A 16 -6.18 -20.78 13.18
N VAL A 17 -4.99 -20.19 12.99
CA VAL A 17 -3.80 -20.51 13.80
C VAL A 17 -3.78 -19.84 15.17
N ALA A 18 -4.52 -18.74 15.35
CA ALA A 18 -4.70 -18.03 16.62
C ALA A 18 -5.95 -17.13 16.56
N PRO A 19 -6.56 -16.77 17.70
CA PRO A 19 -7.61 -15.76 17.76
C PRO A 19 -7.16 -14.41 17.18
N GLY A 20 -8.13 -13.64 16.67
CA GLY A 20 -7.88 -12.30 16.12
C GLY A 20 -7.17 -11.38 17.11
N GLY A 21 -6.20 -10.62 16.61
CA GLY A 21 -5.44 -9.65 17.41
C GLY A 21 -4.27 -10.23 18.23
N GLN A 22 -4.07 -11.56 18.25
CA GLN A 22 -2.97 -12.16 19.03
C GLN A 22 -1.66 -12.28 18.26
N ILE A 23 -1.72 -12.60 16.96
CA ILE A 23 -0.54 -12.82 16.12
C ILE A 23 -0.64 -11.96 14.87
N TRP A 24 0.45 -11.25 14.57
CA TRP A 24 0.63 -10.55 13.32
C TRP A 24 1.23 -11.48 12.26
N ASN A 25 0.58 -11.59 11.10
CA ASN A 25 1.12 -12.33 9.95
C ASN A 25 0.74 -11.62 8.65
N TYR A 26 1.73 -11.03 7.99
CA TYR A 26 1.53 -10.39 6.68
C TYR A 26 1.21 -11.46 5.63
N ASN A 27 -0.02 -11.49 5.11
CA ASN A 27 -0.47 -12.53 4.19
C ASN A 27 -1.50 -12.00 3.18
N SER A 28 -1.44 -12.51 1.95
CA SER A 28 -2.34 -12.12 0.87
C SER A 28 -3.77 -12.68 1.01
N GLY A 29 -3.97 -13.74 1.79
CA GLY A 29 -5.30 -14.35 1.97
C GLY A 29 -6.26 -13.41 2.69
N GLY A 30 -5.81 -12.74 3.75
CA GLY A 30 -6.60 -11.73 4.45
C GLY A 30 -6.97 -10.55 3.54
N THR A 31 -6.01 -10.05 2.75
CA THR A 31 -6.26 -8.98 1.78
C THR A 31 -7.30 -9.40 0.74
N LEU A 32 -7.22 -10.63 0.23
CA LEU A 32 -8.21 -11.18 -0.70
C LEU A 32 -9.63 -11.22 -0.10
N LEU A 33 -9.78 -11.53 1.19
CA LEU A 33 -11.09 -11.48 1.85
C LEU A 33 -11.61 -10.05 2.00
N ILE A 34 -10.73 -9.06 2.23
CA ILE A 34 -11.11 -7.64 2.25
C ILE A 34 -11.64 -7.21 0.87
N GLU A 35 -10.98 -7.63 -0.21
CA GLU A 35 -11.45 -7.39 -1.59
C GLU A 35 -12.86 -7.93 -1.81
N ALA A 36 -13.14 -9.15 -1.32
CA ALA A 36 -14.47 -9.76 -1.40
C ALA A 36 -15.53 -8.96 -0.63
N VAL A 37 -15.19 -8.48 0.57
CA VAL A 37 -16.09 -7.66 1.40
C VAL A 37 -16.41 -6.34 0.70
N ILE A 38 -15.41 -5.67 0.12
CA ILE A 38 -15.58 -4.42 -0.63
C ILE A 38 -16.50 -4.65 -1.84
N ALA A 39 -16.19 -5.66 -2.68
CA ALA A 39 -16.98 -5.97 -3.85
C ALA A 39 -18.45 -6.29 -3.50
N LYS A 40 -18.67 -7.09 -2.44
CA LYS A 40 -20.02 -7.43 -1.97
C LYS A 40 -20.77 -6.22 -1.42
N ALA A 41 -20.11 -5.37 -0.63
CA ALA A 41 -20.73 -4.19 -0.04
C ALA A 41 -21.07 -3.12 -1.09
N ALA A 42 -20.22 -2.96 -2.11
CA ALA A 42 -20.44 -2.02 -3.21
C ALA A 42 -21.36 -2.57 -4.31
N GLY A 43 -21.61 -3.89 -4.35
CA GLY A 43 -22.46 -4.53 -5.35
C GLY A 43 -21.86 -4.61 -6.75
N GLY A 44 -20.53 -4.54 -6.88
CA GLY A 44 -19.83 -4.47 -8.16
C GLY A 44 -18.49 -5.20 -8.16
N ALA A 45 -17.89 -5.35 -9.35
CA ALA A 45 -16.55 -5.91 -9.47
C ALA A 45 -15.52 -4.98 -8.82
N LEU A 46 -14.51 -5.55 -8.16
CA LEU A 46 -13.54 -4.78 -7.38
C LEU A 46 -12.81 -3.72 -8.23
N ASP A 47 -12.50 -4.03 -9.49
CA ASP A 47 -11.85 -3.09 -10.41
C ASP A 47 -12.77 -1.94 -10.83
N ASP A 48 -14.08 -2.17 -10.97
CA ASP A 48 -15.07 -1.12 -11.19
C ASP A 48 -15.19 -0.22 -9.95
N VAL A 49 -15.26 -0.83 -8.76
CA VAL A 49 -15.33 -0.11 -7.47
C VAL A 49 -14.07 0.73 -7.27
N ALA A 50 -12.88 0.17 -7.47
CA ALA A 50 -11.64 0.91 -7.38
C ALA A 50 -11.59 2.03 -8.42
N SER A 51 -12.05 1.78 -9.65
CA SER A 51 -12.11 2.79 -10.70
C SER A 51 -13.02 3.95 -10.33
N GLU A 52 -14.24 3.68 -9.88
CA GLU A 52 -15.26 4.68 -9.58
C GLU A 52 -14.91 5.51 -8.34
N PHE A 53 -14.55 4.85 -7.24
CA PHE A 53 -14.42 5.52 -5.95
C PHE A 53 -13.02 6.08 -5.67
N LEU A 54 -11.98 5.60 -6.37
CA LEU A 54 -10.60 6.00 -6.10
C LEU A 54 -9.85 6.46 -7.36
N LEU A 55 -9.73 5.61 -8.38
CA LEU A 55 -8.83 5.90 -9.51
C LEU A 55 -9.32 7.06 -10.38
N LYS A 56 -10.59 7.07 -10.81
CA LYS A 56 -11.15 8.17 -11.61
C LYS A 56 -11.16 9.50 -10.85
N PRO A 57 -11.54 9.57 -9.56
CA PRO A 57 -11.43 10.80 -8.78
C PRO A 57 -10.01 11.35 -8.66
N LEU A 58 -9.00 10.47 -8.66
CA LEU A 58 -7.58 10.86 -8.74
C LEU A 58 -7.11 11.22 -10.16
N GLY A 59 -7.98 11.12 -11.17
CA GLY A 59 -7.59 11.32 -12.57
C GLY A 59 -6.66 10.22 -13.08
N ILE A 60 -6.81 8.99 -12.58
CA ILE A 60 -6.11 7.79 -13.05
C ILE A 60 -7.05 7.03 -13.99
N SER A 61 -6.72 7.04 -15.28
CA SER A 61 -7.52 6.39 -16.33
C SER A 61 -6.82 5.21 -16.99
N ASN A 62 -5.50 5.07 -16.81
CA ASN A 62 -4.71 4.00 -17.40
C ASN A 62 -4.21 3.04 -16.32
N PHE A 63 -4.93 1.95 -16.11
CA PHE A 63 -4.54 0.89 -15.19
C PHE A 63 -4.86 -0.47 -15.78
N ALA A 64 -4.14 -1.48 -15.30
CA ALA A 64 -4.48 -2.88 -15.57
C ALA A 64 -4.44 -3.64 -14.25
N TRP A 65 -5.38 -4.55 -14.05
CA TRP A 65 -5.35 -5.42 -12.90
C TRP A 65 -5.29 -6.86 -13.39
N THR A 66 -4.20 -7.57 -13.07
CA THR A 66 -4.12 -8.99 -13.36
C THR A 66 -5.28 -9.69 -12.66
N LYS A 67 -6.02 -10.51 -13.39
CA LYS A 67 -7.12 -11.31 -12.86
C LYS A 67 -6.74 -12.77 -12.89
N ASN A 68 -7.20 -13.51 -11.88
CA ASN A 68 -7.09 -14.96 -11.90
C ASN A 68 -7.86 -15.50 -13.12
N PRO A 69 -7.24 -16.35 -13.95
CA PRO A 69 -7.85 -16.80 -15.21
C PRO A 69 -9.06 -17.71 -15.00
N LYS A 70 -9.22 -18.33 -13.83
CA LYS A 70 -10.34 -19.22 -13.52
C LYS A 70 -11.51 -18.49 -12.89
N SER A 71 -11.24 -17.64 -11.89
CA SER A 71 -12.28 -16.96 -11.12
C SER A 71 -12.63 -15.56 -11.65
N GLY A 72 -11.75 -14.95 -12.46
CA GLY A 72 -11.88 -13.56 -12.90
C GLY A 72 -11.63 -12.53 -11.79
N ILE A 73 -11.30 -12.97 -10.57
CA ILE A 73 -11.06 -12.10 -9.43
C ILE A 73 -9.71 -11.38 -9.62
N PRO A 74 -9.62 -10.06 -9.39
CA PRO A 74 -8.35 -9.35 -9.38
C PRO A 74 -7.35 -9.98 -8.41
N GLU A 75 -6.10 -10.14 -8.83
CA GLU A 75 -5.07 -10.73 -7.99
C GLU A 75 -4.57 -9.71 -6.96
N VAL A 76 -4.41 -10.15 -5.71
CA VAL A 76 -3.73 -9.38 -4.66
C VAL A 76 -2.30 -9.05 -5.13
N GLY A 77 -2.00 -7.76 -5.23
CA GLY A 77 -0.72 -7.26 -5.75
C GLY A 77 -0.62 -7.25 -7.29
N GLY A 78 -1.72 -7.52 -8.00
CA GLY A 78 -1.79 -7.54 -9.46
C GLY A 78 -2.11 -6.19 -10.13
N LEU A 79 -2.35 -5.13 -9.35
CA LEU A 79 -2.64 -3.79 -9.87
C LEU A 79 -1.38 -3.17 -10.49
N ARG A 80 -1.52 -2.69 -11.74
CA ARG A 80 -0.48 -2.04 -12.52
C ARG A 80 -0.87 -0.60 -12.80
N LEU A 81 -0.01 0.32 -12.39
CA LEU A 81 -0.15 1.76 -12.53
C LEU A 81 1.18 2.36 -13.00
N CYS A 82 1.11 3.49 -13.70
CA CYS A 82 2.29 4.31 -13.98
C CYS A 82 2.83 4.93 -12.68
N SER A 83 4.14 5.21 -12.61
CA SER A 83 4.75 5.84 -11.42
C SER A 83 4.08 7.16 -11.03
N ARG A 84 3.63 7.95 -12.01
CA ARG A 84 2.90 9.21 -11.77
C ARG A 84 1.54 8.96 -11.11
N ASP A 85 0.86 7.87 -11.44
CA ASP A 85 -0.44 7.53 -10.86
C ASP A 85 -0.30 6.93 -9.46
N LEU A 86 0.77 6.15 -9.22
CA LEU A 86 1.15 5.74 -7.87
C LEU A 86 1.44 6.96 -6.97
N ALA A 87 2.09 8.00 -7.52
CA ALA A 87 2.39 9.22 -6.77
C ALA A 87 1.11 9.95 -6.33
N LYS A 88 0.04 9.91 -7.13
CA LYS A 88 -1.27 10.48 -6.74
C LYS A 88 -1.89 9.77 -5.53
N ILE A 89 -1.70 8.46 -5.40
CA ILE A 89 -2.15 7.70 -4.22
C ILE A 89 -1.34 8.12 -2.98
N GLY A 90 -0.01 8.27 -3.13
CA GLY A 90 0.84 8.80 -2.05
C GLY A 90 0.44 10.23 -1.67
N GLN A 91 0.16 11.09 -2.65
CA GLN A 91 -0.21 12.48 -2.41
C GLN A 91 -1.57 12.58 -1.75
N LEU A 92 -2.52 11.72 -2.13
CA LEU A 92 -3.81 11.62 -1.44
C LEU A 92 -3.62 11.36 0.07
N VAL A 93 -2.63 10.56 0.47
CA VAL A 93 -2.32 10.32 1.89
C VAL A 93 -1.66 11.55 2.53
N VAL A 94 -0.70 12.18 1.85
CA VAL A 94 -0.04 13.42 2.31
C VAL A 94 -1.06 14.54 2.54
N ASP A 95 -2.01 14.70 1.62
CA ASP A 95 -3.03 15.75 1.61
C ASP A 95 -4.23 15.42 2.52
N GLY A 96 -4.13 14.40 3.38
CA GLY A 96 -5.21 14.04 4.30
C GLY A 96 -6.49 13.60 3.58
N GLY A 97 -6.36 13.00 2.40
CA GLY A 97 -7.45 12.44 1.62
C GLY A 97 -8.12 13.41 0.64
N ILE A 98 -7.52 14.60 0.44
CA ILE A 98 -7.98 15.58 -0.53
C ILE A 98 -7.25 15.38 -1.86
N CYS A 99 -7.97 15.52 -2.97
CA CYS A 99 -7.39 15.62 -4.30
C CYS A 99 -8.14 16.68 -5.09
N ASN A 100 -7.44 17.63 -5.72
CA ASN A 100 -8.02 18.72 -6.51
C ASN A 100 -9.14 19.50 -5.77
N GLY A 101 -8.94 19.75 -4.47
CA GLY A 101 -9.92 20.45 -3.62
C GLY A 101 -11.15 19.64 -3.22
N ARG A 102 -11.22 18.35 -3.56
CA ARG A 102 -12.31 17.44 -3.18
C ARG A 102 -11.80 16.39 -2.18
N GLN A 103 -12.56 16.17 -1.11
CA GLN A 103 -12.33 15.04 -0.21
C GLN A 103 -12.70 13.73 -0.92
N ILE A 104 -11.71 12.86 -1.16
CA ILE A 104 -11.92 11.54 -1.76
C ILE A 104 -12.01 10.46 -0.66
N VAL A 105 -11.14 10.56 0.34
CA VAL A 105 -11.09 9.67 1.52
C VAL A 105 -11.12 10.58 2.74
N SER A 106 -11.90 10.31 3.79
CA SER A 106 -11.94 11.24 4.93
C SER A 106 -10.58 11.39 5.61
N GLN A 107 -10.29 12.58 6.15
CA GLN A 107 -9.05 12.84 6.87
C GLN A 107 -8.91 11.92 8.09
N GLU A 108 -10.01 11.64 8.76
CA GLU A 108 -10.09 10.70 9.89
C GLU A 108 -9.66 9.30 9.47
N TRP A 109 -10.12 8.82 8.31
CA TRP A 109 -9.75 7.50 7.81
C TRP A 109 -8.29 7.45 7.36
N VAL A 110 -7.78 8.50 6.72
CA VAL A 110 -6.34 8.58 6.41
C VAL A 110 -5.54 8.47 7.70
N LYS A 111 -5.86 9.27 8.72
CA LYS A 111 -5.20 9.23 10.03
C LYS A 111 -5.26 7.85 10.69
N GLU A 112 -6.43 7.22 10.72
CA GLU A 112 -6.62 5.91 11.35
C GLU A 112 -5.89 4.80 10.59
N SER A 113 -6.01 4.78 9.26
CA SER A 113 -5.40 3.75 8.42
C SER A 113 -3.88 3.83 8.42
N THR A 114 -3.30 5.02 8.64
CA THR A 114 -1.85 5.22 8.74
C THR A 114 -1.34 5.29 10.17
N ALA A 115 -2.17 5.02 11.17
CA ALA A 115 -1.73 4.89 12.56
C ALA A 115 -1.07 3.52 12.79
N ALA A 116 -0.14 3.47 13.74
CA ALA A 116 0.50 2.21 14.13
C ALA A 116 -0.48 1.36 14.96
N HIS A 117 -0.94 0.25 14.38
CA HIS A 117 -1.75 -0.76 15.06
C HIS A 117 -0.91 -1.97 15.46
N ILE A 118 0.20 -2.19 14.76
CA ILE A 118 1.21 -3.22 15.05
C ILE A 118 2.56 -2.50 15.19
N GLY A 119 3.28 -2.75 16.29
CA GLY A 119 4.56 -2.11 16.60
C GLY A 119 5.63 -3.11 17.06
N PRO A 120 6.91 -2.71 17.11
CA PRO A 120 7.97 -3.68 17.11
C PRO A 120 8.23 -4.20 18.52
N ALA A 121 7.94 -5.50 18.72
CA ALA A 121 8.78 -6.36 19.56
C ALA A 121 9.90 -6.98 18.70
N ASP A 122 9.60 -7.42 17.45
CA ASP A 122 10.57 -8.08 16.54
C ASP A 122 10.47 -7.62 15.06
N LEU A 123 9.73 -6.54 14.76
CA LEU A 123 9.52 -6.06 13.39
C LEU A 123 10.45 -4.90 13.03
N THR A 124 10.89 -4.85 11.77
CA THR A 124 11.67 -3.71 11.25
C THR A 124 10.84 -2.43 11.13
N TYR A 125 9.53 -2.57 10.93
CA TYR A 125 8.58 -1.48 10.69
C TYR A 125 7.31 -1.69 11.52
N PHE A 126 6.62 -0.60 11.80
CA PHE A 126 5.25 -0.65 12.30
C PHE A 126 4.29 -0.91 11.14
N TYR A 127 3.04 -1.28 11.46
CA TYR A 127 2.01 -1.53 10.45
C TYR A 127 0.68 -0.89 10.84
N GLY A 128 0.05 -0.24 9.86
CA GLY A 128 -1.30 0.31 9.93
C GLY A 128 -2.31 -0.55 9.17
N TYR A 129 -3.42 0.03 8.71
CA TYR A 129 -4.35 -0.68 7.83
C TYR A 129 -3.80 -0.72 6.40
N GLN A 130 -3.05 -1.79 6.10
CA GLN A 130 -2.39 -2.04 4.81
C GLN A 130 -1.21 -1.08 4.47
N TRP A 131 -0.69 -0.35 5.46
CA TRP A 131 0.45 0.56 5.32
C TRP A 131 1.62 0.14 6.20
N TRP A 132 2.82 0.14 5.65
CA TRP A 132 4.06 0.05 6.43
C TRP A 132 4.43 1.42 6.96
N LEU A 133 4.84 1.50 8.22
CA LEU A 133 5.18 2.76 8.87
C LEU A 133 6.61 2.68 9.42
N GLY A 134 7.41 3.68 9.13
CA GLY A 134 8.81 3.71 9.53
C GLY A 134 9.32 5.13 9.71
N ARG A 135 10.63 5.23 9.95
CA ARG A 135 11.33 6.50 10.08
C ARG A 135 12.73 6.39 9.51
N SER A 136 13.23 7.51 9.02
CA SER A 136 14.62 7.66 8.59
C SER A 136 15.29 8.74 9.43
N LEU A 137 16.59 8.62 9.67
CA LEU A 137 17.38 9.66 10.34
C LEU A 137 18.13 10.46 9.27
N VAL A 138 17.85 11.75 9.18
CA VAL A 138 18.44 12.66 8.20
C VAL A 138 18.95 13.87 8.96
N GLU A 139 20.27 14.10 8.93
CA GLU A 139 20.92 15.22 9.65
C GLU A 139 20.55 15.27 11.15
N GLY A 140 20.40 14.10 11.78
CA GLY A 140 20.03 13.99 13.19
C GLY A 140 18.54 14.20 13.49
N ARG A 141 17.69 14.41 12.48
CA ARG A 141 16.24 14.52 12.62
C ARG A 141 15.54 13.23 12.18
N GLU A 142 14.58 12.78 12.98
CA GLU A 142 13.72 11.67 12.58
C GLU A 142 12.66 12.17 11.58
N VAL A 143 12.59 11.49 10.44
CA VAL A 143 11.60 11.74 9.39
C VAL A 143 10.70 10.52 9.29
N PRO A 144 9.50 10.55 9.89
CA PRO A 144 8.54 9.46 9.78
C PRO A 144 7.98 9.38 8.36
N TRP A 145 7.76 8.17 7.88
CA TRP A 145 7.17 7.93 6.55
C TRP A 145 6.15 6.81 6.59
N ILE A 146 5.17 6.92 5.70
CA ILE A 146 4.14 5.92 5.41
C ILE A 146 4.51 5.28 4.07
N CYS A 147 4.39 3.95 3.96
CA CYS A 147 4.85 3.25 2.76
C CYS A 147 3.95 2.10 2.32
N ALA A 148 3.61 2.10 1.02
CA ALA A 148 3.16 0.89 0.33
C ALA A 148 4.38 0.15 -0.22
N MET A 149 4.58 -1.10 0.21
CA MET A 149 5.74 -1.91 -0.18
C MET A 149 5.33 -3.08 -1.07
N GLY A 150 5.78 -3.06 -2.33
CA GLY A 150 5.64 -4.15 -3.28
C GLY A 150 6.79 -5.16 -3.19
N HIS A 151 6.48 -6.43 -3.47
CA HIS A 151 7.43 -7.55 -3.41
C HIS A 151 8.63 -7.40 -4.39
N GLY A 152 8.44 -6.75 -5.53
CA GLY A 152 9.50 -6.53 -6.52
C GLY A 152 10.43 -5.36 -6.21
N GLY A 153 10.30 -4.75 -5.03
CA GLY A 153 11.02 -3.53 -4.64
C GLY A 153 10.28 -2.24 -5.01
N GLN A 154 9.03 -2.32 -5.46
CA GLN A 154 8.22 -1.12 -5.67
C GLN A 154 7.91 -0.44 -4.33
N ARG A 155 7.96 0.89 -4.29
CA ARG A 155 7.63 1.67 -3.09
C ARG A 155 6.82 2.89 -3.46
N ILE A 156 5.87 3.24 -2.61
CA ILE A 156 5.31 4.59 -2.51
C ILE A 156 5.65 5.06 -1.10
N PHE A 157 6.58 6.00 -0.95
CA PHE A 157 6.80 6.69 0.31
C PHE A 157 5.97 7.96 0.34
N ALA A 158 5.23 8.17 1.41
CA ALA A 158 4.50 9.39 1.71
C ALA A 158 5.06 9.97 3.02
N VAL A 159 5.47 11.24 2.99
CA VAL A 159 6.05 11.96 4.13
C VAL A 159 5.26 13.24 4.36
N PRO A 160 4.16 13.18 5.13
CA PRO A 160 3.29 14.33 5.33
C PRO A 160 4.00 15.56 5.89
N SER A 161 4.99 15.36 6.78
CA SER A 161 5.74 16.47 7.39
C SER A 161 6.61 17.26 6.42
N LEU A 162 6.85 16.73 5.21
CA LEU A 162 7.67 17.36 4.17
C LEU A 162 6.88 17.66 2.89
N ASP A 163 5.56 17.44 2.88
CA ASP A 163 4.73 17.46 1.66
C ASP A 163 5.41 16.71 0.50
N LEU A 164 5.83 15.47 0.77
CA LEU A 164 6.70 14.71 -0.11
C LEU A 164 6.15 13.32 -0.40
N VAL A 165 6.15 12.97 -1.68
CA VAL A 165 5.91 11.62 -2.17
C VAL A 165 7.09 11.16 -3.02
N ALA A 166 7.58 9.95 -2.76
CA ALA A 166 8.62 9.32 -3.58
C ALA A 166 8.15 7.94 -4.06
N VAL A 167 8.15 7.74 -5.38
CA VAL A 167 7.76 6.47 -5.99
C VAL A 167 8.98 5.79 -6.60
N PHE A 168 9.17 4.52 -6.25
CA PHE A 168 10.14 3.62 -6.85
C PHE A 168 9.39 2.50 -7.56
N THR A 169 9.68 2.28 -8.84
CA THR A 169 9.24 1.10 -9.58
C THR A 169 10.43 0.21 -9.84
N ALA A 170 10.23 -1.10 -9.66
CA ALA A 170 11.30 -2.09 -9.72
C ALA A 170 10.72 -3.46 -10.09
N GLY A 171 11.60 -4.36 -10.54
CA GLY A 171 11.31 -5.75 -10.84
C GLY A 171 12.34 -6.70 -10.23
N LEU A 172 12.83 -6.37 -9.03
CA LEU A 172 13.89 -7.09 -8.31
C LEU A 172 13.32 -8.34 -7.60
N TYR A 173 12.49 -9.11 -8.30
CA TYR A 173 11.90 -10.33 -7.76
C TYR A 173 13.02 -11.35 -7.49
N ALA A 174 12.95 -12.02 -6.34
CA ALA A 174 13.97 -12.98 -5.87
C ALA A 174 15.38 -12.42 -5.60
N ASP A 175 15.57 -11.10 -5.67
CA ASP A 175 16.82 -10.46 -5.29
C ASP A 175 16.80 -10.05 -3.81
N ALA A 176 17.86 -10.39 -3.07
CA ALA A 176 18.01 -10.05 -1.65
C ALA A 176 18.05 -8.54 -1.40
N ILE A 177 18.36 -7.72 -2.40
CA ILE A 177 18.41 -6.25 -2.25
C ILE A 177 17.05 -5.58 -2.43
N ASN A 178 16.00 -6.30 -2.84
CA ASN A 178 14.70 -5.74 -3.22
C ASN A 178 14.07 -4.85 -2.13
N GLY A 179 14.25 -5.20 -0.85
CA GLY A 179 13.74 -4.46 0.29
C GLY A 179 14.63 -3.29 0.70
N ARG A 180 15.95 -3.42 0.49
CA ARG A 180 16.95 -2.47 0.99
C ARG A 180 17.23 -1.34 0.01
N LEU A 181 17.34 -1.65 -1.28
CA LEU A 181 17.75 -0.67 -2.30
C LEU A 181 16.82 0.55 -2.36
N PRO A 182 15.47 0.40 -2.42
CA PRO A 182 14.58 1.57 -2.45
C PRO A 182 14.73 2.47 -1.22
N LEU A 183 14.90 1.89 -0.03
CA LEU A 183 15.08 2.65 1.21
C LEU A 183 16.43 3.40 1.23
N VAL A 184 17.50 2.77 0.72
CA VAL A 184 18.81 3.42 0.59
C VAL A 184 18.73 4.59 -0.38
N LEU A 185 18.09 4.40 -1.54
CA LEU A 185 17.92 5.48 -2.53
C LEU A 185 17.06 6.62 -1.97
N PHE A 186 15.97 6.28 -1.29
CA PHE A 186 15.09 7.24 -0.63
C PHE A 186 15.85 8.08 0.41
N ASN A 187 16.57 7.44 1.33
CA ASN A 187 17.30 8.15 2.38
C ASN A 187 18.44 9.01 1.82
N ARG A 188 19.23 8.45 0.90
CA ARG A 188 20.45 9.12 0.41
C ARG A 188 20.17 10.25 -0.57
N TYR A 189 19.24 10.05 -1.50
CA TYR A 189 19.06 10.96 -2.63
C TYR A 189 17.78 11.79 -2.54
N VAL A 190 16.69 11.24 -1.99
CA VAL A 190 15.44 11.99 -1.88
C VAL A 190 15.48 12.84 -0.62
N LEU A 191 15.54 12.20 0.56
CA LEU A 191 15.55 12.95 1.82
C LEU A 191 16.81 13.78 1.99
N GLY A 192 17.97 13.27 1.56
CA GLY A 192 19.22 14.04 1.56
C GLY A 192 19.14 15.34 0.74
N ALA A 193 18.42 15.33 -0.40
CA ALA A 193 18.23 16.53 -1.21
C ALA A 193 17.24 17.53 -0.59
N VAL A 194 16.23 17.05 0.14
CA VAL A 194 15.25 17.91 0.81
C VAL A 194 15.86 18.57 2.05
N ALA A 195 16.62 17.84 2.87
CA ALA A 195 17.26 18.37 4.07
C ALA A 195 18.32 19.44 3.77
N SER A 196 19.07 19.30 2.67
CA SER A 196 20.12 20.26 2.27
C SER A 196 19.61 21.65 1.83
N ARG A 197 18.29 21.89 1.82
CA ARG A 197 17.67 23.14 1.38
C ARG A 197 17.25 24.07 2.51
N ASP A 198 17.31 23.60 3.76
CA ASP A 198 17.11 24.41 4.98
C ASP A 198 18.46 24.91 5.53
#